data_AF-A0A845FPC8-F1
#
_entry.id   AF-A0A845FPC8-F1
#
_cell.length_a   1.000
_cell.length_b   1.000
_cell.length_c   1.000
_cell.angle_alpha   90.00
_cell.angle_beta   90.00
_cell.angle_gamma   90.00
#
_symmetry.space_group_name_H-M   'P 1'
#
loop_
_entity.id
_entity.type
_entity.pdbx_description
1 polymer ?
#
loop_
_entity_poly.entity_id
_entity_poly.type
_entity_poly.pdbx_seq_one_letter_code
_entity_poly.pdbx_strand_id
1 'polypeptide(L)' 'MISIRQGEQGQPPHRSERFFKKETYWYYTTREGVEIGPYDNRSMAEEGCALFVDYIRNSDPSFAVTLQQYRSH' A
#
# COMPACT_ATOMS: atom_id res chain seq x y z
N MET A 1 15.54 12.16 -8.74
CA MET A 1 15.37 13.30 -7.81
C MET A 1 14.54 12.79 -6.63
N ILE A 2 15.09 12.77 -5.42
CA ILE A 2 14.40 12.21 -4.26
C ILE A 2 13.45 13.29 -3.72
N SER A 3 12.14 13.07 -3.82
CA SER A 3 11.13 14.09 -3.47
C SER A 3 10.61 13.85 -2.06
N ILE A 4 10.88 14.79 -1.15
CA ILE A 4 10.18 14.88 0.15
C ILE A 4 8.75 15.37 -0.08
N ARG A 5 7.77 14.81 0.64
CA ARG A 5 6.39 15.34 0.60
C ARG A 5 6.33 16.65 1.39
N GLN A 6 5.38 17.51 1.04
CA GLN A 6 5.18 18.77 1.73
C GLN A 6 4.91 18.50 3.23
N GLY A 7 5.77 19.01 4.11
CA GLY A 7 5.73 18.77 5.55
C GLY A 7 6.68 17.69 6.08
N GLU A 8 7.36 16.92 5.22
CA GLU A 8 8.43 16.01 5.65
C GLU A 8 9.74 16.81 5.87
N GLN A 9 10.35 16.69 7.05
CA GLN A 9 11.71 17.18 7.33
C GLN A 9 12.68 16.00 7.46
N GLY A 10 13.88 16.13 6.91
CA GLY A 10 14.94 15.11 7.00
C GLY A 10 15.04 14.20 5.76
N GLN A 11 15.66 13.03 5.94
CA GLN A 11 15.92 12.11 4.85
C GLN A 11 14.60 11.47 4.39
N PRO A 12 14.27 11.52 3.08
CA PRO A 12 13.06 10.92 2.55
C PRO A 12 13.00 9.42 2.90
N PRO A 13 11.84 8.92 3.36
CA PRO A 13 11.71 7.51 3.73
C PRO A 13 11.99 6.61 2.54
N HIS A 14 12.49 5.40 2.79
CA HIS A 14 12.68 4.39 1.74
C HIS A 14 11.34 4.13 1.04
N ARG A 15 11.27 4.43 -0.26
CA ARG A 15 10.07 4.22 -1.07
C ARG A 15 10.22 2.90 -1.78
N SER A 16 9.73 1.83 -1.16
CA SER A 16 9.62 0.53 -1.83
C SER A 16 8.58 0.62 -2.95
N GLU A 17 8.81 -0.08 -4.06
CA GLU A 17 7.79 -0.21 -5.10
C GLU A 17 6.58 -0.94 -4.49
N ARG A 18 5.44 -0.25 -4.42
CA ARG A 18 4.27 -0.79 -3.71
C ARG A 18 3.54 -1.87 -4.50
N PHE A 19 3.78 -1.98 -5.80
CA PHE A 19 3.13 -2.94 -6.69
C PHE A 19 4.17 -3.96 -7.14
N PHE A 20 3.88 -5.24 -6.97
CA PHE A 20 4.81 -6.30 -7.30
C PHE A 20 4.07 -7.53 -7.80
N LYS A 21 4.81 -8.38 -8.52
CA LYS A 21 4.27 -9.63 -9.06
C LYS A 21 4.80 -10.80 -8.25
N LYS A 22 3.91 -11.68 -7.76
CA LYS A 22 4.25 -13.01 -7.23
C LYS A 22 3.71 -14.04 -8.21
N GLU A 23 4.61 -14.81 -8.80
CA GLU A 23 4.31 -15.77 -9.86
C GLU A 23 3.56 -15.12 -11.05
N THR A 24 2.27 -15.43 -11.19
CA THR A 24 1.42 -14.94 -12.29
C THR A 24 0.61 -13.72 -11.89
N TYR A 25 0.43 -13.46 -10.60
CA TYR A 25 -0.51 -12.46 -10.09
C TYR A 25 0.20 -11.21 -9.56
N TRP A 26 -0.54 -10.11 -9.61
CA TRP A 26 -0.14 -8.81 -9.10
C TRP A 26 -0.70 -8.59 -7.70
N TYR A 27 0.10 -7.90 -6.90
CA TYR A 27 -0.23 -7.53 -5.53
C TYR A 27 0.23 -6.09 -5.29
N TYR A 28 -0.29 -5.48 -4.23
CA TYR A 28 0.32 -4.29 -3.68
C TYR A 28 0.50 -4.37 -2.17
N THR A 29 1.50 -3.65 -1.64
CA THR A 29 1.73 -3.56 -0.20
C THR A 29 1.22 -2.24 0.39
N THR A 30 0.74 -2.33 1.63
CA THR A 30 0.33 -1.20 2.47
C THR A 30 1.49 -0.74 3.37
N ARG A 31 1.35 0.38 4.08
CA ARG A 31 2.41 0.84 5.00
C ARG A 31 2.55 -0.05 6.22
N GLU A 32 1.48 -0.76 6.54
CA GLU A 32 1.32 -1.69 7.65
C GLU A 32 1.96 -3.05 7.35
N GLY A 33 2.47 -3.25 6.13
CA GLY A 33 3.13 -4.48 5.70
C GLY A 33 2.16 -5.57 5.23
N VAL A 34 0.90 -5.22 4.97
CA VAL A 34 -0.09 -6.13 4.37
C VAL A 34 0.09 -6.16 2.86
N GLU A 35 0.14 -7.34 2.28
CA GLU A 35 0.05 -7.53 0.84
C GLU A 35 -1.39 -7.83 0.42
N ILE A 36 -1.91 -7.09 -0.56
CA ILE A 36 -3.28 -7.18 -1.04
C ILE A 36 -3.27 -7.62 -2.50
N GLY A 37 -4.07 -8.65 -2.78
CA GLY A 37 -4.19 -9.34 -4.06
C GLY A 37 -4.76 -10.76 -3.82
N PRO A 38 -4.71 -11.66 -4.81
CA PRO A 38 -4.13 -11.50 -6.15
C PRO A 38 -4.99 -10.65 -7.09
N TYR A 39 -4.32 -10.01 -8.06
CA TYR A 39 -4.92 -9.34 -9.21
C TYR A 39 -4.33 -9.91 -10.51
N ASP A 40 -5.11 -9.97 -11.57
CA ASP A 40 -4.66 -10.54 -12.85
C ASP A 40 -3.59 -9.69 -13.55
N ASN A 41 -3.63 -8.37 -13.34
CA ASN A 41 -2.68 -7.43 -13.93
C ASN A 41 -2.41 -6.23 -13.01
N ARG A 42 -1.35 -5.48 -13.34
CA ARG A 42 -0.92 -4.31 -12.56
C ARG A 42 -2.00 -3.23 -12.46
N SER A 43 -2.75 -2.98 -13.54
CA SER A 43 -3.78 -1.95 -13.57
C SER A 43 -4.90 -2.23 -12.56
N MET A 44 -5.30 -3.50 -12.41
CA MET A 44 -6.30 -3.90 -11.40
C MET A 44 -5.77 -3.76 -9.97
N ALA A 45 -4.49 -4.05 -9.75
CA ALA A 45 -3.86 -3.80 -8.46
C ALA A 45 -3.80 -2.29 -8.14
N GLU A 46 -3.52 -1.45 -9.12
CA GLU A 46 -3.53 0.02 -8.99
C GLU A 46 -4.93 0.56 -8.69
N GLU A 47 -5.97 0.08 -9.38
CA GLU A 47 -7.37 0.43 -9.13
C GLU A 47 -7.82 -0.01 -7.73
N GLY A 48 -7.58 -1.29 -7.38
CA GLY A 48 -7.90 -1.81 -6.05
C GLY A 48 -7.19 -1.05 -4.93
N CYS A 49 -5.97 -0.60 -5.18
CA CYS A 49 -5.23 0.24 -4.27
C CYS A 49 -5.87 1.63 -4.10
N ALA A 50 -6.35 2.26 -5.18
CA ALA A 50 -7.02 3.56 -5.09
C ALA A 50 -8.32 3.45 -4.26
N LEU A 51 -9.13 2.44 -4.55
CA LEU A 51 -10.35 2.14 -3.79
C LEU A 51 -10.07 1.89 -2.31
N PHE A 52 -9.01 1.13 -2.02
CA PHE A 52 -8.60 0.88 -0.64
C PHE A 52 -8.19 2.16 0.09
N VAL A 53 -7.40 3.03 -0.55
CA VAL A 53 -7.02 4.33 0.05
C VAL A 53 -8.25 5.18 0.38
N ASP A 54 -9.23 5.22 -0.52
CA ASP A 54 -10.46 5.97 -0.30
C ASP A 54 -11.33 5.34 0.80
N TYR A 55 -11.38 4.00 0.88
CA TYR A 55 -12.01 3.32 2.00
C TYR A 55 -11.36 3.70 3.35
N ILE A 56 -10.02 3.65 3.44
CA ILE A 56 -9.28 4.00 4.66
C ILE A 56 -9.52 5.44 5.07
N ARG A 57 -9.54 6.38 4.13
CA ARG A 57 -9.81 7.81 4.41
C ARG A 57 -11.19 8.05 5.03
N ASN A 58 -12.16 7.20 4.70
CA ASN A 58 -13.53 7.29 5.20
C ASN A 58 -13.82 6.32 6.37
N SER A 59 -12.83 5.53 6.79
CA SER A 59 -12.96 4.55 7.87
C SER A 59 -12.48 5.11 9.20
N ASP A 60 -12.84 4.43 10.28
CA ASP A 60 -12.34 4.74 11.62
C ASP A 60 -10.80 4.58 11.70
N PRO A 61 -10.08 5.51 12.35
CA PRO A 61 -8.62 5.45 12.49
C PRO A 61 -8.08 4.14 13.10
N SER A 62 -8.88 3.44 13.91
CA SER A 62 -8.51 2.14 14.49
C SER A 62 -8.34 1.04 13.43
N PHE A 63 -8.94 1.19 12.25
CA PHE A 63 -8.81 0.20 11.17
C PHE A 63 -7.35 0.02 10.72
N ALA A 64 -6.55 1.10 10.72
CA ALA A 64 -5.12 1.02 10.41
C ALA A 64 -4.35 0.13 11.41
N VAL A 65 -4.76 0.11 12.67
CA VAL A 65 -4.19 -0.77 13.70
C VAL A 65 -4.56 -2.23 13.41
N THR A 66 -5.82 -2.48 13.04
CA THR A 66 -6.28 -3.83 12.67
C THR A 66 -5.51 -4.39 11.49
N LEU A 67 -5.18 -3.58 10.47
CA LEU A 67 -4.40 -4.02 9.31
C LEU A 67 -3.03 -4.60 9.69
N GLN A 68 -2.39 -4.11 10.75
CA GLN A 68 -1.09 -4.62 11.19
C GLN A 68 -1.14 -6.11 11.58
N GLN A 69 -2.31 -6.60 12.00
CA GLN A 69 -2.52 -8.02 12.32
C GLN A 69 -2.41 -8.93 11.08
N TYR A 70 -2.61 -8.36 9.88
CA TYR A 70 -2.55 -9.06 8.59
C TYR A 70 -1.24 -8.84 7.85
N ARG A 71 -0.20 -8.37 8.54
CA ARG A 71 1.12 -8.21 7.96
C ARG A 71 1.58 -9.54 7.35
N SER A 72 2.07 -9.49 6.11
CA SER A 72 2.69 -10.63 5.46
C SER A 72 4.02 -10.96 6.15
N HIS A 73 4.16 -12.21 6.60
CA HIS A 73 5.36 -12.74 7.28
C HIS A 73 6.48 -13.08 6.31
#